data_AF-A0A1F5JJS0-F1
#
_entry.id   AF-A0A1F5JJS0-F1
#
_cell.length_a   1.000
_cell.length_b   1.000
_cell.length_c   1.000
_cell.angle_alpha   90.00
_cell.angle_beta   90.00
_cell.angle_gamma   90.00
#
_symmetry.space_group_name_H-M   'P 1'
#
loop_
_entity.id
_entity.type
_entity.pdbx_description
1 polymer ?
#
loop_
_entity_poly.entity_id
_entity_poly.type
_entity_poly.pdbx_seq_one_letter_code
_entity_poly.pdbx_strand_id
1 'polypeptide(L)' 'MFRGIGLIEILLIAAVILLIFGGRKLPEFARGLGEAIKELRKAFNGKNDKE' A
#
# COMPACT_ATOMS: atom_id res chain seq x y z
N MET A 1 -23.42 -9.72 -20.30
CA MET A 1 -23.78 -9.83 -18.86
C MET A 1 -22.51 -9.89 -17.98
N PHE A 2 -21.42 -9.18 -18.32
CA PHE A 2 -20.18 -9.10 -17.51
C PHE A 2 -19.40 -7.87 -17.95
N ARG A 3 -19.85 -6.66 -17.57
CA ARG A 3 -19.29 -5.41 -18.06
C ARG A 3 -18.35 -4.82 -17.00
N GLY A 4 -17.18 -5.44 -16.86
CA GLY A 4 -16.09 -4.99 -16.00
C GLY A 4 -16.30 -5.34 -14.53
N ILE A 5 -15.20 -5.62 -13.82
CA ILE A 5 -15.20 -5.72 -12.36
C ILE A 5 -15.71 -4.37 -11.85
N GLY A 6 -16.95 -4.34 -11.39
CA GLY A 6 -17.61 -3.14 -10.90
C GLY A 6 -16.98 -2.69 -9.59
N LEU A 7 -17.18 -1.41 -9.23
CA LEU A 7 -16.75 -0.87 -7.94
C LEU A 7 -17.23 -1.72 -6.75
N ILE A 8 -18.40 -2.34 -6.88
CA ILE A 8 -18.99 -3.22 -5.87
C ILE A 8 -18.17 -4.49 -5.67
N GLU A 9 -17.71 -5.14 -6.73
CA GLU A 9 -16.91 -6.37 -6.64
C GLU A 9 -15.53 -6.08 -6.03
N ILE A 10 -14.91 -4.96 -6.41
CA ILE A 10 -13.65 -4.51 -5.80
C ILE A 10 -13.83 -4.25 -4.30
N LEU A 11 -14.91 -3.57 -3.91
CA LEU A 11 -15.24 -3.33 -2.50
C LEU A 11 -15.47 -4.63 -1.73
N LEU A 12 -16.15 -5.60 -2.33
CA LEU A 12 -16.39 -6.90 -1.72
C LEU A 12 -15.08 -7.67 -1.48
N ILE A 13 -14.19 -7.69 -2.48
CA ILE A 13 -12.86 -8.31 -2.37
C ILE A 13 -12.04 -7.60 -1.30
N ALA A 14 -12.02 -6.26 -1.30
CA ALA A 14 -11.32 -5.47 -0.30
C ALA A 14 -11.86 -5.74 1.12
N ALA A 15 -13.17 -5.89 1.28
CA ALA A 15 -13.80 -6.22 2.55
C ALA A 15 -13.38 -7.62 3.05
N VAL A 16 -13.31 -8.63 2.18
CA VAL A 16 -12.83 -9.97 2.54
C VAL A 16 -11.37 -9.95 2.98
N ILE A 17 -10.51 -9.25 2.24
CA ILE A 17 -9.11 -9.05 2.62
C ILE A 17 -9.03 -8.34 3.98
N LEU A 18 -9.84 -7.31 4.19
CA LEU A 18 -9.86 -6.54 5.43
C LEU A 18 -10.39 -7.36 6.62
N LEU A 19 -11.27 -8.34 6.42
CA LEU A 19 -11.69 -9.28 7.46
C LEU A 19 -10.58 -10.27 7.86
N ILE A 20 -9.82 -10.78 6.89
CA ILE A 20 -8.73 -11.73 7.13
C ILE A 20 -7.55 -11.03 7.82
N PHE A 21 -7.14 -9.87 7.32
CA PHE A 21 -6.00 -9.13 7.85
C PHE A 21 -6.38 -8.20 9.00
N GLY A 22 -7.64 -7.77 9.09
CA GLY A 22 -8.12 -6.75 10.01
C GLY A 22 -7.82 -5.33 9.50
N GLY A 23 -8.77 -4.41 9.71
CA GLY A 23 -8.63 -2.99 9.30
C GLY A 23 -7.46 -2.24 9.94
N ARG A 24 -6.83 -2.80 10.98
CA ARG A 24 -5.64 -2.24 11.64
C ARG A 24 -4.32 -2.66 11.00
N LYS A 25 -4.25 -3.85 10.39
CA LYS A 25 -3.00 -4.35 9.79
C LYS A 25 -2.70 -3.71 8.44
N LEU A 26 -3.72 -3.35 7.68
CA LEU A 26 -3.55 -2.67 6.39
C LEU A 26 -2.83 -1.31 6.52
N PRO A 27 -3.23 -0.38 7.43
CA PRO A 27 -2.51 0.87 7.64
C PRO A 27 -1.15 0.68 8.31
N GLU A 28 -0.98 -0.32 9.17
CA GLU A 28 0.31 -0.66 9.78
C GLU A 28 1.33 -1.14 8.72
N PHE A 29 0.89 -2.02 7.81
CA PHE A 29 1.67 -2.46 6.66
C PHE A 29 2.01 -1.31 5.71
N ALA A 30 1.05 -0.43 5.41
CA ALA A 30 1.29 0.75 4.57
C ALA A 30 2.29 1.72 5.20
N ARG A 31 2.24 1.92 6.53
CA ARG A 31 3.23 2.73 7.25
C ARG A 31 4.63 2.12 7.16
N GLY A 32 4.77 0.82 7.41
CA GLY A 32 6.06 0.12 7.30
C GLY A 32 6.65 0.17 5.88
N LEU A 33 5.82 -0.06 4.85
CA LEU A 33 6.26 0.10 3.45
C LEU A 33 6.62 1.54 3.12
N GLY A 34 5.85 2.52 3.61
CA GLY A 34 6.11 3.94 3.37
C GLY A 34 7.44 4.40 3.99
N GLU A 35 7.74 3.94 5.20
CA GLU A 35 9.03 4.18 5.85
C GLU A 35 10.18 3.51 5.09
N ALA A 36 10.02 2.26 4.67
CA ALA A 36 11.01 1.57 3.85
C ALA A 36 11.26 2.31 2.53
N ILE A 37 10.22 2.70 1.79
CA ILE A 37 10.35 3.47 0.54
C ILE A 37 11.02 4.82 0.79
N LYS A 38 10.71 5.49 1.91
CA LYS A 38 11.34 6.76 2.29
C LYS A 38 12.83 6.59 2.55
N GLU A 39 13.24 5.55 3.27
CA GLU A 39 14.65 5.24 3.51
C GLU A 39 15.38 4.87 2.22
N LEU A 40 14.77 4.01 1.38
CA LEU A 40 15.30 3.67 0.06
C LEU A 40 15.53 4.93 -0.76
N ARG A 41 14.53 5.80 -0.88
CA ARG A 41 14.62 7.05 -1.64
C ARG A 41 15.68 8.01 -1.07
N LYS A 42 15.84 8.05 0.26
CA LYS A 42 16.88 8.83 0.93
C LYS A 42 18.28 8.30 0.64
N ALA A 43 18.47 6.99 0.62
CA ALA A 43 19.75 6.36 0.26
C ALA A 43 20.10 6.59 -1.22
N PHE A 44 19.11 6.57 -2.11
CA PHE A 44 19.31 6.86 -3.54
C PHE A 44 19.55 8.36 -3.83
N ASN A 45 18.84 9.27 -3.14
CA ASN A 45 19.01 10.73 -3.34
C ASN A 45 20.15 11.34 -2.53
N GLY A 46 20.59 10.70 -1.43
CA GLY A 46 21.70 11.17 -0.58
C GLY A 46 23.07 11.16 -1.25
N LYS A 47 23.14 10.87 -2.56
CA LYS A 47 24.33 10.97 -3.39
C LYS A 47 24.51 12.35 -4.05
N ASN A 48 23.59 13.30 -3.84
CA ASN A 48 23.60 14.62 -4.50
C ASN A 48 23.77 15.84 -3.57
N ASP A 49 23.99 15.67 -2.26
CA ASP A 49 24.12 16.79 -1.31
C ASP A 49 25.53 16.98 -0.73
N LYS A 50 26.55 16.34 -1.31
CA LYS A 50 27.96 16.54 -0.94
C LYS A 50 28.88 16.40 -2.15
N GLU A 51 28.75 17.30 -3.11
CA GLU A 51 29.83 17.88 -3.94
C GLU A 51 29.31 19.14 -4.63
#